data_AF-A0A920MMA6-F1
#
_entry.id   AF-A0A920MMA6-F1
#
_cell.length_a   1.000
_cell.length_b   1.000
_cell.length_c   1.000
_cell.angle_alpha   90.00
_cell.angle_beta   90.00
_cell.angle_gamma   90.00
#
_symmetry.space_group_name_H-M   'P 1'
#
loop_
_entity.id
_entity.type
_entity.pdbx_description
1 polymer ?
#
loop_
_entity_poly.entity_id
_entity_poly.type
_entity_poly.pdbx_seq_one_letter_code
_entity_poly.pdbx_strand_id
1 'polypeptide(L)'
;MAHREYYLACRSVMETIRASHVKLIEHLCDELGAPDRKKEFEEKFIDDSIRIKKFKDKNHPKRPKSGYMLYCEKNRKSVKDSLPKDAAFADIIKKMAKDWGKLSQAKKAEFTQLAEDDKVRYAREVEAYEATLFRQNVGGSA
;
A
#
# COMPACT_ATOMS: atom_id res chain seq x y z
N MET A 1 -8.86 14.40 11.22
CA MET A 1 -8.78 15.21 9.98
C MET A 1 -7.48 16.01 9.91
N ALA A 2 -7.17 16.83 10.92
CA ALA A 2 -5.95 17.65 10.97
C ALA A 2 -4.63 16.93 10.63
N HIS A 3 -4.44 15.69 11.08
CA HIS A 3 -3.19 14.95 10.82
C HIS A 3 -3.02 14.49 9.35
N ARG A 4 -4.11 14.28 8.60
CA ARG A 4 -4.05 13.92 7.16
C ARG A 4 -3.76 15.14 6.31
N GLU A 5 -4.41 16.26 6.60
CA GLU A 5 -4.19 17.54 5.92
C GLU A 5 -2.78 18.05 6.18
N TYR A 6 -2.32 18.02 7.42
CA TYR A 6 -0.93 18.33 7.78
C TYR A 6 0.06 17.45 7.01
N TYR A 7 -0.17 16.14 6.95
CA TYR A 7 0.66 15.23 6.17
C TYR A 7 0.69 15.60 4.68
N LEU A 8 -0.48 15.88 4.07
CA LEU A 8 -0.57 16.23 2.66
C LEU A 8 0.11 17.58 2.37
N ALA A 9 -0.04 18.56 3.26
CA ALA A 9 0.63 19.85 3.16
C ALA A 9 2.15 19.69 3.25
N CYS A 10 2.67 18.98 4.26
CA CYS A 10 4.10 18.71 4.38
C CYS A 10 4.64 17.94 3.17
N ARG A 11 3.92 16.91 2.70
CA ARG A 11 4.31 16.18 1.49
C ARG A 11 4.34 17.10 0.27
N SER A 12 3.31 17.93 0.08
CA SER A 12 3.23 18.85 -1.05
C SER A 12 4.41 19.84 -1.05
N VAL A 13 4.75 20.41 0.11
CA VAL A 13 5.88 21.31 0.25
C VAL A 13 7.20 20.60 -0.09
N MET A 14 7.43 19.40 0.45
CA MET A 14 8.64 18.63 0.16
C MET A 14 8.78 18.25 -1.31
N GLU A 15 7.68 17.82 -1.96
CA GLU A 15 7.67 17.49 -3.39
C GLU A 15 7.93 18.75 -4.25
N THR A 16 7.40 19.91 -3.84
CA THR A 16 7.63 21.18 -4.54
C THR A 16 9.09 21.61 -4.42
N ILE A 17 9.68 21.53 -3.23
CA ILE A 17 11.10 21.84 -3.00
C ILE A 17 11.98 20.90 -3.82
N ARG A 18 11.71 19.59 -3.79
CA ARG A 18 12.45 18.59 -4.58
C ARG A 18 12.36 18.89 -6.08
N ALA A 19 11.16 19.15 -6.59
CA ALA A 19 10.97 19.50 -8.00
C ALA A 19 11.70 20.80 -8.38
N SER A 20 11.71 21.80 -7.50
CA SER A 20 12.46 23.04 -7.71
C SER A 20 13.97 22.79 -7.78
N HIS A 21 14.52 21.97 -6.88
CA HIS A 21 15.94 21.65 -6.87
C HIS A 21 16.35 20.83 -8.10
N VAL A 22 15.54 19.84 -8.50
CA VAL A 22 15.78 19.07 -9.74
C VAL A 22 15.78 19.98 -10.96
N LYS A 23 14.80 20.89 -11.08
CA LYS A 23 14.76 21.87 -12.18
C LYS A 23 15.94 22.83 -12.19
N LEU A 24 16.42 23.24 -11.02
CA LEU A 24 17.61 24.08 -10.90
C LEU A 24 18.86 23.33 -11.38
N ILE A 25 19.01 22.06 -10.99
CA ILE A 25 20.12 21.21 -11.44
C ILE A 25 20.04 20.99 -12.96
N GLU A 26 18.84 20.76 -13.51
CA GLU A 26 18.61 20.68 -14.95
C GLU A 26 19.11 21.94 -15.68
N HIS A 27 18.66 23.13 -15.25
CA HIS A 27 19.06 24.38 -15.88
C HIS A 27 20.56 24.65 -15.76
N LEU A 28 21.16 24.34 -14.60
CA LEU A 28 22.61 24.47 -14.40
C LEU A 28 23.41 23.52 -15.30
N CYS A 29 22.94 22.28 -15.47
CA CYS A 29 23.56 21.32 -16.39
C CYS A 29 23.48 21.79 -17.85
N ASP A 30 22.36 22.39 -18.23
CA ASP A 30 22.15 22.91 -19.58
C ASP A 30 23.02 24.15 -19.86
N GLU A 31 23.12 25.09 -18.91
CA GLU A 31 23.99 26.27 -19.02
C GLU A 31 25.48 25.91 -19.07
N LEU A 32 25.90 24.87 -18.34
CA LEU A 32 27.28 24.39 -18.34
C LEU A 32 27.60 23.45 -19.53
N GLY A 33 26.63 23.17 -20.41
CA GLY A 33 26.80 22.30 -21.57
C GLY A 33 27.08 20.83 -21.20
N ALA A 34 26.65 20.40 -20.00
CA ALA A 34 26.90 19.07 -19.47
C ALA A 34 25.58 18.34 -19.09
N PRO A 35 24.68 18.08 -20.06
CA PRO A 35 23.37 17.49 -19.80
C PRO A 35 23.47 16.05 -19.25
N ASP A 36 24.53 15.32 -19.60
CA ASP A 36 24.76 13.94 -19.14
C ASP A 36 25.06 13.84 -17.64
N ARG A 37 25.47 14.94 -17.01
CA ARG A 37 25.80 15.00 -15.58
C ARG A 37 24.60 15.27 -14.68
N LYS A 38 23.41 15.49 -15.26
CA LYS A 38 22.17 15.73 -14.53
C LYS A 38 21.91 14.67 -13.46
N LYS A 39 21.99 13.39 -13.83
CA LYS A 39 21.77 12.27 -12.88
C LYS A 39 22.81 12.22 -11.76
N GLU A 40 24.08 12.49 -12.11
CA GLU A 40 25.17 12.55 -11.15
C GLU A 40 24.92 13.65 -10.09
N PHE A 41 24.44 14.81 -10.52
CA PHE A 41 24.14 15.93 -9.64
C PHE A 41 22.84 15.75 -8.87
N GLU A 42 21.82 15.14 -9.47
CA GLU A 42 20.60 14.75 -8.74
C GLU A 42 20.95 13.80 -7.59
N GLU A 43 21.75 12.75 -7.83
CA GLU A 43 22.14 11.80 -6.77
C GLU A 43 23.04 12.43 -5.70
N LYS A 44 23.87 13.41 -6.05
CA LYS A 44 24.79 14.07 -5.11
C LYS A 44 24.14 15.18 -4.28
N PHE A 45 23.20 15.93 -4.86
CA PHE A 45 22.69 17.16 -4.25
C PHE A 45 21.23 17.07 -3.81
N ILE A 46 20.46 16.08 -4.29
CA ILE A 46 19.11 15.85 -3.81
C ILE A 46 19.16 14.87 -2.62
N ASP A 47 18.93 15.40 -1.42
CA ASP A 47 18.82 14.60 -0.22
C ASP A 47 17.42 13.96 -0.11
N ASP A 48 17.33 12.68 -0.49
CA ASP A 48 16.11 11.87 -0.33
C ASP A 48 15.93 11.34 1.13
N SER A 49 16.82 11.67 2.08
CA SER A 49 16.71 11.22 3.47
C SER A 49 15.49 11.77 4.21
N ILE A 50 14.97 12.92 3.78
CA ILE A 50 13.78 13.59 4.35
C ILE A 50 12.49 13.09 3.68
N ARG A 51 12.46 11.84 3.18
CA ARG A 51 11.27 11.28 2.55
C ARG A 51 10.18 11.01 3.58
N ILE A 52 9.14 11.85 3.58
CA ILE A 52 7.98 11.68 4.47
C ILE A 52 7.24 10.38 4.13
N LYS A 53 7.22 9.42 5.07
CA LYS A 53 6.54 8.12 4.91
C LYS A 53 5.07 8.31 4.54
N LYS A 54 4.54 7.46 3.64
CA LYS A 54 3.14 7.50 3.23
C LYS A 54 2.20 7.43 4.44
N PHE A 55 1.33 8.42 4.60
CA PHE A 55 0.29 8.38 5.63
C PHE A 55 -0.62 7.20 5.38
N LYS A 56 -0.81 6.40 6.43
CA LYS A 56 -1.70 5.24 6.42
C LYS A 56 -2.95 5.62 7.17
N ASP A 57 -4.01 5.89 6.43
CA ASP A 57 -5.31 6.17 7.02
C ASP A 57 -5.84 4.90 7.71
N LYS A 58 -6.19 5.01 8.99
CA LYS A 58 -6.74 3.90 9.76
C LYS A 58 -8.18 3.58 9.36
N ASN A 59 -8.90 4.56 8.82
CA ASN A 59 -10.31 4.45 8.43
C ASN A 59 -10.47 4.01 6.98
N HIS A 60 -9.40 4.02 6.18
CA HIS A 60 -9.44 3.52 4.81
C HIS A 60 -9.72 2.01 4.80
N PRO A 61 -10.70 1.53 4.02
CA PRO A 61 -11.04 0.12 3.90
C PRO A 61 -9.83 -0.75 3.59
N LYS A 62 -9.74 -1.93 4.22
CA LYS A 62 -8.64 -2.86 3.93
C LYS A 62 -8.83 -3.46 2.54
N ARG A 63 -7.73 -3.52 1.78
CA ARG A 63 -7.68 -4.09 0.43
C ARG A 63 -8.33 -5.48 0.38
N PRO A 64 -8.96 -5.83 -0.75
CA PRO A 64 -9.61 -7.13 -0.88
C PRO A 64 -8.56 -8.24 -0.84
N LYS A 65 -8.93 -9.36 -0.23
CA LYS A 65 -8.10 -10.56 -0.09
C LYS A 65 -8.28 -11.45 -1.30
N SER A 66 -7.19 -12.07 -1.76
CA SER A 66 -7.27 -13.10 -2.79
C SER A 66 -7.81 -14.41 -2.22
N GLY A 67 -8.27 -15.32 -3.09
CA GLY A 67 -8.80 -16.62 -2.66
C GLY A 67 -7.81 -17.42 -1.81
N TYR A 68 -6.51 -17.38 -2.14
CA TYR A 68 -5.47 -17.98 -1.32
C TYR A 68 -5.34 -17.34 0.06
N MET A 69 -5.44 -16.00 0.16
CA MET A 69 -5.40 -15.33 1.47
C MET A 69 -6.60 -15.69 2.35
N LEU A 70 -7.79 -15.83 1.77
CA LEU A 70 -8.99 -16.27 2.47
C LEU A 70 -8.87 -17.71 2.95
N TYR A 71 -8.28 -18.60 2.13
CA TYR A 71 -7.93 -19.95 2.53
C TYR A 71 -6.95 -19.95 3.72
N CYS A 72 -5.86 -19.19 3.62
CA CYS A 72 -4.89 -19.07 4.70
C CYS A 72 -5.56 -18.56 5.99
N GLU A 73 -6.48 -17.61 5.93
CA GLU A 73 -7.15 -17.10 7.13
C GLU A 73 -8.05 -18.14 7.81
N LYS A 74 -8.80 -18.92 7.02
CA LYS A 74 -9.63 -20.01 7.54
C LYS A 74 -8.79 -21.16 8.10
N ASN A 75 -7.71 -21.53 7.41
CA ASN A 75 -6.98 -22.76 7.70
C ASN A 75 -5.75 -22.55 8.59
N ARG A 76 -5.27 -21.31 8.77
CA ARG A 76 -4.06 -21.02 9.57
C ARG A 76 -4.14 -21.55 11.00
N LYS A 77 -5.31 -21.49 11.65
CA LYS A 77 -5.47 -22.03 13.01
C LYS A 77 -5.29 -23.55 13.01
N SER A 78 -6.02 -24.26 12.16
CA SER A 78 -5.90 -25.72 12.02
C SER A 78 -4.48 -26.16 11.65
N VAL A 79 -3.81 -25.46 10.73
CA VAL A 79 -2.42 -25.78 10.35
C VAL A 79 -1.46 -25.50 11.51
N LYS A 80 -1.65 -24.40 12.25
CA LYS A 80 -0.86 -24.10 13.45
C LYS A 80 -1.03 -25.16 14.53
N ASP A 81 -2.25 -25.64 14.76
CA ASP A 81 -2.54 -26.67 15.77
C ASP A 81 -1.98 -28.05 15.36
N SER A 82 -1.86 -28.31 14.06
CA SER A 82 -1.22 -29.53 13.53
C SER A 82 0.32 -29.52 13.60
N LEU A 83 0.91 -28.37 13.92
CA LEU A 83 2.36 -28.20 14.03
C LEU A 83 2.77 -28.04 15.49
N PRO A 84 4.04 -28.31 15.84
CA PRO A 84 4.56 -28.02 17.18
C PRO A 84 4.29 -26.56 17.57
N LYS A 85 4.08 -26.30 18.86
CA LYS A 85 3.78 -24.95 19.37
C LYS A 85 4.87 -23.92 19.03
N ASP A 86 6.09 -24.40 18.84
CA ASP A 86 7.29 -23.62 18.56
C ASP A 86 7.58 -23.50 17.05
N ALA A 87 6.68 -24.01 16.20
CA ALA A 87 6.85 -23.96 14.76
C ALA A 87 6.91 -22.51 14.25
N ALA A 88 7.92 -22.22 13.43
CA ALA A 88 8.11 -20.90 12.87
C ALA A 88 6.93 -20.54 11.95
N PHE A 89 6.58 -19.25 11.92
CA PHE A 89 5.52 -18.75 11.04
C PHE A 89 5.76 -19.09 9.55
N ALA A 90 7.03 -19.13 9.14
CA ALA A 90 7.43 -19.55 7.81
C ALA A 90 7.01 -20.99 7.47
N ASP A 91 7.08 -21.92 8.43
CA ASP A 91 6.74 -23.32 8.20
C ASP A 91 5.22 -23.53 8.12
N ILE A 92 4.45 -22.76 8.90
CA ILE A 92 2.99 -22.70 8.79
C ILE A 92 2.59 -22.23 7.38
N ILE A 93 3.21 -21.17 6.86
CA ILE A 93 2.94 -20.67 5.50
C ILE A 93 3.33 -21.71 4.45
N LYS A 94 4.51 -22.33 4.56
CA LYS A 94 4.95 -23.37 3.62
C LYS A 94 3.98 -24.54 3.57
N LYS A 95 3.44 -24.96 4.71
CA LYS A 95 2.42 -26.03 4.78
C LYS A 95 1.12 -25.60 4.10
N MET A 96 0.60 -24.42 4.41
CA MET A 96 -0.60 -23.88 3.75
C MET A 96 -0.45 -23.74 2.22
N ALA A 97 0.74 -23.34 1.75
CA ALA A 97 1.01 -23.25 0.31
C ALA A 97 0.97 -24.64 -0.37
N LYS A 98 1.55 -25.66 0.27
CA LYS A 98 1.49 -27.05 -0.22
C LYS A 98 0.05 -27.57 -0.22
N ASP A 99 -0.70 -27.31 0.83
CA ASP A 99 -2.09 -27.77 0.96
C ASP A 99 -2.99 -27.07 -0.07
N TRP A 100 -2.79 -25.77 -0.32
CA TRP A 100 -3.46 -25.05 -1.40
C TRP A 100 -3.17 -25.65 -2.78
N GLY A 101 -1.92 -26.04 -3.04
CA GLY A 101 -1.54 -26.73 -4.28
C GLY A 101 -2.34 -28.01 -4.53
N LYS A 102 -2.60 -28.78 -3.45
CA LYS A 102 -3.32 -30.06 -3.48
C LYS A 102 -4.85 -29.94 -3.49
N LEU A 103 -5.41 -28.76 -3.22
CA LEU A 103 -6.86 -28.57 -3.26
C LEU A 103 -7.41 -28.82 -4.66
N SER A 104 -8.60 -29.42 -4.70
CA SER A 104 -9.36 -29.60 -5.93
C SER A 104 -9.78 -28.25 -6.53
N GLN A 105 -10.01 -28.24 -7.84
CA GLN A 105 -10.46 -27.05 -8.55
C GLN A 105 -11.80 -26.52 -8.00
N ALA A 106 -12.70 -27.42 -7.57
CA ALA A 106 -13.96 -27.05 -6.93
C ALA A 106 -13.75 -26.25 -5.63
N LYS A 107 -12.83 -26.71 -4.76
CA LYS A 107 -12.50 -25.99 -3.53
C LYS A 107 -11.80 -24.66 -3.81
N LYS A 108 -10.91 -24.60 -4.81
CA LYS A 108 -10.30 -23.34 -5.23
C LYS A 108 -11.36 -22.38 -5.78
N ALA A 109 -12.37 -22.87 -6.51
CA ALA A 109 -13.46 -22.06 -7.03
C ALA A 109 -14.33 -21.45 -5.91
N GLU A 110 -14.62 -22.19 -4.83
CA GLU A 110 -15.28 -21.64 -3.63
C GLU A 110 -14.51 -20.42 -3.07
N PHE A 111 -13.18 -20.51 -2.97
CA PHE A 111 -12.35 -19.40 -2.49
C PHE A 111 -12.21 -18.26 -3.51
N THR A 112 -12.25 -18.56 -4.81
CA THR A 112 -12.30 -17.53 -5.85
C THR A 112 -13.60 -16.74 -5.76
N GLN A 113 -14.74 -17.41 -5.61
CA GLN A 113 -16.03 -16.73 -5.42
C GLN A 113 -16.01 -15.85 -4.16
N LEU A 114 -15.47 -16.37 -3.06
CA LEU A 114 -15.34 -15.60 -1.83
C LEU A 114 -14.42 -14.38 -1.98
N ALA A 115 -13.42 -14.45 -2.86
CA ALA A 115 -12.57 -13.33 -3.20
C ALA A 115 -13.29 -12.29 -4.07
N GLU A 116 -14.16 -12.71 -5.00
CA GLU A 116 -15.01 -11.80 -5.75
C GLU A 116 -16.00 -11.07 -4.82
N ASP A 117 -16.62 -11.80 -3.89
CA ASP A 117 -17.50 -11.21 -2.87
C ASP A 117 -16.74 -10.19 -2.00
N ASP A 118 -15.49 -10.49 -1.64
CA ASP A 118 -14.64 -9.57 -0.87
C ASP A 118 -14.25 -8.31 -1.67
N LYS A 119 -14.11 -8.40 -3.00
CA LYS A 119 -13.95 -7.22 -3.87
C LYS A 119 -15.21 -6.36 -3.87
N VAL A 120 -16.39 -6.97 -3.92
CA VAL A 120 -17.67 -6.24 -3.86
C VAL A 120 -17.82 -5.54 -2.50
N ARG A 121 -17.50 -6.23 -1.40
CA ARG A 121 -17.44 -5.62 -0.06
C ARG A 121 -16.49 -4.42 -0.05
N TYR A 122 -15.28 -4.59 -0.55
CA TYR A 122 -14.28 -3.51 -0.60
C TYR A 122 -14.78 -2.31 -1.42
N ALA A 123 -15.39 -2.53 -2.58
CA ALA A 123 -15.94 -1.44 -3.40
C ALA A 123 -17.00 -0.63 -2.64
N ARG A 124 -17.93 -1.31 -1.95
CA ARG A 124 -18.97 -0.65 -1.13
C ARG A 124 -18.37 0.11 0.05
N GLU A 125 -17.39 -0.46 0.74
CA GLU A 125 -16.71 0.21 1.85
C GLU A 125 -15.91 1.43 1.39
N VAL A 126 -15.28 1.36 0.22
CA VAL A 126 -14.56 2.49 -0.39
C VAL A 126 -15.52 3.60 -0.76
N GLU A 127 -16.65 3.28 -1.40
CA GLU A 127 -17.67 4.27 -1.73
C GLU A 127 -18.21 4.97 -0.47
N ALA A 128 -18.51 4.22 0.58
CA ALA A 128 -18.94 4.79 1.86
C ALA A 128 -17.83 5.65 2.52
N TYR A 129 -16.57 5.19 2.45
CA TYR A 129 -15.42 5.93 2.94
C TYR A 129 -15.20 7.24 2.17
N GLU A 130 -15.34 7.23 0.85
CA GLU A 130 -15.23 8.42 0.00
C GLU A 130 -16.38 9.40 0.26
N ALA A 131 -17.61 8.91 0.42
CA ALA A 131 -18.76 9.72 0.76
C ALA A 131 -18.62 10.38 2.14
N THR A 132 -18.11 9.64 3.14
CA THR A 132 -17.83 10.20 4.47
C THR A 132 -16.69 11.22 4.44
N LEU A 133 -15.63 10.96 3.67
CA LEU A 133 -14.54 11.91 3.46
C LEU A 133 -15.03 13.19 2.77
N PHE A 134 -15.88 13.06 1.76
CA PHE A 134 -16.48 14.21 1.08
C PHE A 134 -17.33 15.05 2.04
N ARG A 135 -18.22 14.42 2.81
CA ARG A 135 -19.05 15.12 3.80
C ARG A 135 -18.22 15.85 4.86
N GLN A 136 -17.16 15.21 5.34
CA GLN A 136 -16.25 15.77 6.33
C GLN A 136 -15.46 16.99 5.80
N ASN A 137 -15.06 16.97 4.52
CA ASN A 137 -14.28 18.06 3.93
C ASN A 137 -15.16 19.25 3.46
N VAL A 138 -16.42 19.01 3.07
CA VAL A 138 -17.32 20.06 2.56
C VAL A 138 -18.22 20.62 3.65
N GLY A 139 -18.52 19.85 4.71
CA GLY A 139 -19.40 20.25 5.82
C GLY A 139 -18.69 20.86 7.03
N GLY A 140 -17.36 21.01 7.00
CA GLY A 140 -16.56 21.62 8.08
C GLY A 140 -16.35 23.13 7.95
N SER A 141 -17.08 23.80 7.05
CA SER A 141 -17.01 25.25 6.80
C SER A 141 -18.34 25.95 7.11
N ALA A 142 -18.98 25.56 8.21
CA ALA A 142 -20.12 26.26 8.78
C ALA A 142 -19.83 26.58 10.25
#